data_AF-A0A0P7UNH6-F1
#
_entry.id   AF-A0A0P7UNH6-F1
#
_cell.length_a   1.000
_cell.length_b   1.000
_cell.length_c   1.000
_cell.angle_alpha   90.00
_cell.angle_beta   90.00
_cell.angle_gamma   90.00
#
_symmetry.space_group_name_H-M   'P 1'
#
loop_
_entity.id
_entity.type
_entity.pdbx_description
1 polymer ?
#
loop_
_entity_poly.entity_id
_entity_poly.type
_entity_poly.pdbx_seq_one_letter_code
_entity_poly.pdbx_strand_id
1 'polypeptide(L)'
;MNKRSDRESRADGEVPSDSETKLDSGVPDVPVPPDDTPEVLNKALSGLSSRWKNWWVRGILTLAMIFFFFIIIYLGPMVLMMIVLCVQIKCFHEIITIGYSVYHSYHLPWFRTLSWYFLLCVNYFFYGETVTDYFFTLVQREEPLRILSKYHRFISFALYLTGFCMFVLSLVKKHYRLQFYMFGWTHVTLLIIVTQSHLIIHNLFEGMIWFIVPISCVICNDIMAYMFGFFFGRTPLIKLSYVMAGYRCFVCPVEFNSDSNSFTVDCEPSELFQLQDYSLPAALESLTGWATVRMYPFQIHSIALSAFASIVGPFGGFFASGFKRAFKIK
;
A
#
# COMPACT_ATOMS: atom_id res chain seq x y z
N MET A 1 -32.59 -24.74 43.22
CA MET A 1 -33.67 -23.84 43.69
C MET A 1 -33.25 -23.33 45.06
N ASN A 2 -32.77 -22.07 45.14
CA ASN A 2 -32.10 -21.47 46.32
C ASN A 2 -30.79 -22.19 46.78
N LYS A 3 -29.87 -21.56 47.54
CA LYS A 3 -29.83 -20.17 48.08
C LYS A 3 -28.43 -19.53 47.89
N ARG A 4 -28.25 -18.30 48.38
CA ARG A 4 -27.13 -17.35 48.13
C ARG A 4 -26.63 -16.75 49.48
N SER A 5 -25.42 -16.17 49.49
CA SER A 5 -24.91 -15.19 50.50
C SER A 5 -24.54 -15.76 51.89
N ASP A 6 -23.64 -15.21 52.72
CA ASP A 6 -22.68 -14.05 52.70
C ASP A 6 -21.39 -14.49 53.47
N ARG A 7 -20.15 -13.98 53.35
CA ARG A 7 -19.49 -12.64 53.43
C ARG A 7 -19.02 -12.24 54.86
N GLU A 8 -17.92 -11.44 54.93
CA GLU A 8 -17.23 -10.86 56.13
C GLU A 8 -16.28 -11.75 56.98
N SER A 9 -15.30 -11.24 57.78
CA SER A 9 -14.34 -10.09 57.65
C SER A 9 -13.25 -10.14 58.77
N ARG A 10 -12.23 -9.25 58.73
CA ARG A 10 -10.99 -9.04 59.58
C ARG A 10 -9.69 -9.62 58.96
N ALA A 11 -8.56 -8.91 58.75
CA ALA A 11 -8.00 -7.59 59.14
C ALA A 11 -7.07 -7.57 60.38
N ASP A 12 -5.90 -6.92 60.20
CA ASP A 12 -4.79 -6.50 61.10
C ASP A 12 -3.42 -6.89 60.46
N GLY A 13 -2.39 -6.03 60.27
CA GLY A 13 -2.25 -4.56 60.40
C GLY A 13 -0.90 -4.03 59.81
N GLU A 14 -0.79 -2.71 59.59
CA GLU A 14 0.41 -1.82 59.50
C GLU A 14 1.67 -2.28 58.67
N VAL A 15 2.14 -1.68 57.55
CA VAL A 15 2.24 -0.28 57.02
C VAL A 15 3.15 0.63 57.85
N PRO A 16 4.02 1.51 57.27
CA PRO A 16 4.43 1.73 55.87
C PRO A 16 5.77 1.00 55.56
N SER A 17 6.59 1.27 54.54
CA SER A 17 6.62 2.25 53.42
C SER A 17 7.12 1.55 52.12
N ASP A 18 7.39 2.16 50.96
CA ASP A 18 7.51 3.57 50.54
C ASP A 18 7.04 3.78 49.08
N SER A 19 7.04 5.01 48.54
CA SER A 19 6.30 5.34 47.31
C SER A 19 7.07 6.03 46.17
N GLU A 20 7.17 5.35 45.01
CA GLU A 20 7.33 6.00 43.70
C GLU A 20 6.05 5.82 42.85
N THR A 21 5.44 6.94 42.46
CA THR A 21 4.12 6.97 41.80
C THR A 21 4.18 6.55 40.34
N LYS A 22 3.73 5.33 40.02
CA LYS A 22 3.40 4.97 38.63
C LYS A 22 2.15 5.75 38.18
N LEU A 23 2.36 6.69 37.25
CA LEU A 23 1.27 7.32 36.51
C LEU A 23 0.68 6.31 35.52
N ASP A 24 -0.62 6.01 35.66
CA ASP A 24 -1.30 4.99 34.87
C ASP A 24 -1.64 5.49 33.45
N SER A 25 -0.72 5.31 32.51
CA SER A 25 -0.93 5.67 31.11
C SER A 25 -1.68 4.56 30.37
N GLY A 26 -3.01 4.59 30.44
CA GLY A 26 -3.92 3.63 29.80
C GLY A 26 -3.86 3.60 28.27
N VAL A 27 -2.83 2.97 27.72
CA VAL A 27 -2.69 2.64 26.29
C VAL A 27 -3.07 1.17 26.11
N PRO A 28 -4.05 0.81 25.24
CA PRO A 28 -4.37 -0.59 24.98
C PRO A 28 -3.18 -1.32 24.36
N ASP A 29 -2.85 -2.51 24.87
CA ASP A 29 -1.83 -3.38 24.29
C ASP A 29 -2.16 -3.71 22.83
N VAL A 30 -1.36 -3.16 21.91
CA VAL A 30 -1.45 -3.46 20.47
C VAL A 30 -0.96 -4.89 20.25
N PRO A 31 -1.79 -5.81 19.73
CA PRO A 31 -1.35 -7.19 19.50
C PRO A 31 -0.18 -7.23 18.52
N VAL A 32 0.96 -7.75 18.98
CA VAL A 32 2.13 -7.98 18.13
C VAL A 32 1.73 -9.00 17.05
N PRO A 33 1.96 -8.73 15.75
CA PRO A 33 1.67 -9.72 14.71
C PRO A 33 2.54 -10.97 14.89
N PRO A 34 2.09 -12.15 14.40
CA PRO A 34 2.88 -13.38 14.48
C PRO A 34 4.25 -13.22 13.84
N ASP A 35 5.26 -13.87 14.42
CA ASP A 35 6.66 -13.76 14.02
C ASP A 35 6.95 -14.69 12.81
N ASP A 36 6.41 -14.35 11.64
CA ASP A 36 6.58 -15.05 10.35
C ASP A 36 8.03 -14.92 9.80
N THR A 37 9.04 -14.90 10.66
CA THR A 37 10.45 -14.74 10.30
C THR A 37 11.11 -16.09 10.06
N PRO A 38 11.90 -16.26 8.97
CA PRO A 38 12.45 -17.56 8.60
C PRO A 38 13.38 -18.12 9.67
N GLU A 39 13.16 -19.37 10.08
CA GLU A 39 13.83 -20.02 11.22
C GLU A 39 15.37 -19.96 11.15
N VAL A 40 15.93 -20.02 9.93
CA VAL A 40 17.38 -19.91 9.67
C VAL A 40 17.94 -18.59 10.19
N LEU A 41 17.22 -17.48 9.95
CA LEU A 41 17.60 -16.14 10.38
C LEU A 41 17.40 -15.95 11.90
N ASN A 42 16.36 -16.57 12.46
CA ASN A 42 16.11 -16.63 13.90
C ASN A 42 17.24 -17.36 14.65
N LYS A 43 17.75 -18.46 14.09
CA LYS A 43 18.86 -19.23 14.66
C LYS A 43 20.18 -18.44 14.63
N ALA A 44 20.46 -17.74 13.53
CA ALA A 44 21.66 -16.93 13.37
C ALA A 44 21.70 -15.69 14.29
N LEU A 45 20.57 -15.03 14.53
CA LEU A 45 20.47 -13.83 15.36
C LEU A 45 20.13 -14.10 16.85
N SER A 46 20.25 -15.35 17.29
CA SER A 46 19.85 -15.82 18.63
C SER A 46 20.62 -15.17 19.80
N GLY A 47 21.80 -14.60 19.55
CA GLY A 47 22.61 -13.87 20.54
C GLY A 47 22.28 -12.37 20.71
N LEU A 48 21.36 -11.80 19.92
CA LEU A 48 21.00 -10.38 19.99
C LEU A 48 19.74 -10.14 20.84
N SER A 49 19.73 -9.02 21.56
CA SER A 49 18.52 -8.56 22.25
C SER A 49 17.36 -8.30 21.26
N SER A 50 16.12 -8.57 21.68
CA SER A 50 14.94 -8.63 20.80
C SER A 50 14.73 -7.40 19.91
N ARG A 51 15.05 -6.20 20.41
CA ARG A 51 14.98 -4.95 19.63
C ARG A 51 15.97 -4.93 18.46
N TRP A 52 17.22 -5.33 18.72
CA TRP A 52 18.28 -5.36 17.71
C TRP A 52 18.14 -6.57 16.77
N LYS A 53 17.62 -7.71 17.26
CA LYS A 53 17.19 -8.83 16.41
C LYS A 53 16.14 -8.37 15.40
N ASN A 54 15.08 -7.71 15.85
CA ASN A 54 14.02 -7.20 14.97
C ASN A 54 14.53 -6.15 13.97
N TRP A 55 15.48 -5.31 14.38
CA TRP A 55 16.15 -4.35 13.50
C TRP A 55 16.97 -5.05 12.40
N TRP A 56 17.82 -6.01 12.77
CA TRP A 56 18.63 -6.76 11.80
C TRP A 56 17.79 -7.60 10.84
N VAL A 57 16.77 -8.29 11.34
CA VAL A 57 15.83 -9.05 10.50
C VAL A 57 15.19 -8.15 9.45
N ARG A 58 14.68 -6.98 9.86
CA ARG A 58 13.99 -6.04 8.97
C ARG A 58 14.96 -5.38 8.00
N GLY A 59 16.14 -4.97 8.44
CA GLY A 59 17.20 -4.44 7.57
C GLY A 59 17.64 -5.43 6.48
N ILE A 60 17.75 -6.72 6.82
CA ILE A 60 18.06 -7.78 5.84
C ILE A 60 16.91 -7.97 4.83
N LEU A 61 15.66 -7.99 5.29
CA LEU A 61 14.48 -8.09 4.41
C LEU A 61 14.34 -6.86 3.48
N THR A 62 14.57 -5.65 4.00
CA THR A 62 14.64 -4.40 3.24
C THR A 62 15.73 -4.46 2.17
N LEU A 63 16.96 -4.86 2.54
CA LEU A 63 18.07 -4.97 1.60
C LEU A 63 17.79 -6.02 0.51
N ALA A 64 17.16 -7.14 0.88
CA ALA A 64 16.73 -8.17 -0.07
C ALA A 64 15.65 -7.66 -1.04
N MET A 65 14.67 -6.86 -0.58
CA MET A 65 13.68 -6.22 -1.45
C MET A 65 14.33 -5.25 -2.44
N ILE A 66 15.25 -4.40 -1.99
CA ILE A 66 15.98 -3.44 -2.85
C ILE A 66 16.80 -4.20 -3.91
N PHE A 67 17.55 -5.22 -3.49
CA PHE A 67 18.36 -6.05 -4.39
C PHE A 67 17.51 -6.79 -5.42
N PHE A 68 16.39 -7.36 -5.01
CA PHE A 68 15.42 -8.03 -5.89
C PHE A 68 14.77 -7.06 -6.89
N PHE A 69 14.47 -5.83 -6.47
CA PHE A 69 13.95 -4.78 -7.36
C PHE A 69 14.97 -4.39 -8.45
N PHE A 70 16.25 -4.22 -8.11
CA PHE A 70 17.29 -3.97 -9.11
C PHE A 70 17.50 -5.15 -10.08
N ILE A 71 17.43 -6.39 -9.61
CA ILE A 71 17.45 -7.58 -10.48
C ILE A 71 16.26 -7.54 -11.46
N ILE A 72 15.05 -7.28 -10.95
CA ILE A 72 13.83 -7.21 -11.78
C ILE A 72 13.95 -6.13 -12.87
N ILE A 73 14.52 -4.97 -12.56
CA ILE A 73 14.79 -3.91 -13.55
C ILE A 73 15.82 -4.38 -14.60
N TYR A 74 16.89 -5.05 -14.18
CA TYR A 74 17.93 -5.55 -15.08
C TYR A 74 17.42 -6.60 -16.08
N LEU A 75 16.39 -7.37 -15.72
CA LEU A 75 15.73 -8.33 -16.63
C LEU A 75 14.84 -7.66 -17.70
N GLY A 76 14.64 -6.34 -17.64
CA GLY A 76 14.08 -5.53 -18.73
C GLY A 76 12.54 -5.56 -18.87
N PRO A 77 11.99 -4.78 -19.83
CA PRO A 77 10.56 -4.50 -19.92
C PRO A 77 9.70 -5.73 -20.21
N MET A 78 10.24 -6.72 -20.93
CA MET A 78 9.53 -7.98 -21.22
C MET A 78 9.24 -8.78 -19.95
N VAL A 79 10.23 -8.91 -19.07
CA VAL A 79 10.07 -9.64 -17.80
C VAL A 79 9.22 -8.83 -16.83
N LEU A 80 9.37 -7.50 -16.82
CA LEU A 80 8.51 -6.59 -16.07
C LEU A 80 7.02 -6.73 -16.46
N MET A 81 6.70 -6.74 -17.76
CA MET A 81 5.33 -6.98 -18.26
C MET A 81 4.78 -8.33 -17.77
N MET A 82 5.57 -9.40 -17.87
CA MET A 82 5.17 -10.73 -17.40
C MET A 82 5.00 -10.79 -15.88
N ILE A 83 5.82 -10.09 -15.10
CA ILE A 83 5.68 -9.97 -13.64
C ILE A 83 4.37 -9.25 -13.30
N VAL A 84 4.07 -8.12 -13.94
CA VAL A 84 2.82 -7.37 -13.72
C VAL A 84 1.60 -8.24 -14.04
N LEU A 85 1.60 -8.95 -15.16
CA LEU A 85 0.54 -9.88 -15.56
C LEU A 85 0.38 -11.04 -14.55
N CYS A 86 1.49 -11.62 -14.07
CA CYS A 86 1.46 -12.66 -13.04
C CYS A 86 0.91 -12.16 -11.70
N VAL A 87 1.31 -10.97 -11.25
CA VAL A 87 0.80 -10.33 -10.02
C VAL A 87 -0.70 -10.04 -10.16
N GLN A 88 -1.12 -9.45 -11.27
CA GLN A 88 -2.51 -9.17 -11.61
C GLN A 88 -3.38 -10.45 -11.54
N ILE A 89 -2.93 -11.55 -12.16
CA ILE A 89 -3.63 -12.85 -12.14
C ILE A 89 -3.71 -13.41 -10.71
N LYS A 90 -2.65 -13.26 -9.90
CA LYS A 90 -2.64 -13.69 -8.49
C LYS A 90 -3.61 -12.88 -7.63
N CYS A 91 -3.62 -11.55 -7.75
CA CYS A 91 -4.56 -10.67 -7.04
C CYS A 91 -6.02 -10.96 -7.45
N PHE A 92 -6.28 -11.19 -8.73
CA PHE A 92 -7.62 -11.60 -9.19
C PHE A 92 -8.04 -12.95 -8.60
N HIS A 93 -7.14 -13.95 -8.61
CA HIS A 93 -7.42 -15.25 -8.00
C HIS A 93 -7.71 -15.15 -6.51
N GLU A 94 -6.96 -14.33 -5.76
CA GLU A 94 -7.21 -14.07 -4.34
C GLU A 94 -8.60 -13.44 -4.13
N ILE A 95 -8.92 -12.38 -4.87
CA ILE A 95 -10.21 -11.66 -4.73
C ILE A 95 -11.42 -12.49 -5.16
N ILE A 96 -11.32 -13.32 -6.21
CA ILE A 96 -12.38 -14.26 -6.59
C ILE A 96 -12.47 -15.42 -5.59
N THR A 97 -11.37 -15.85 -4.98
CA THR A 97 -11.37 -16.86 -3.90
C THR A 97 -12.01 -16.32 -2.63
N ILE A 98 -11.71 -15.07 -2.25
CA ILE A 98 -12.38 -14.34 -1.17
C ILE A 98 -13.88 -14.30 -1.43
N GLY A 99 -14.31 -13.79 -2.59
CA GLY A 99 -15.72 -13.74 -2.97
C GLY A 99 -16.39 -15.12 -2.95
N TYR A 100 -15.75 -16.15 -3.51
CA TYR A 100 -16.28 -17.52 -3.49
C TYR A 100 -16.44 -18.09 -2.06
N SER A 101 -15.45 -17.89 -1.18
CA SER A 101 -15.45 -18.44 0.18
C SER A 101 -16.64 -17.97 1.02
N VAL A 102 -17.02 -16.69 0.87
CA VAL A 102 -18.12 -16.03 1.59
C VAL A 102 -19.48 -16.62 1.25
N TYR A 103 -19.63 -17.14 0.04
CA TYR A 103 -20.88 -17.70 -0.49
C TYR A 103 -20.76 -19.20 -0.82
N HIS A 104 -19.71 -19.87 -0.33
CA HIS A 104 -19.42 -21.28 -0.60
C HIS A 104 -20.61 -22.20 -0.25
N SER A 105 -21.29 -21.90 0.86
CA SER A 105 -22.48 -22.59 1.37
C SER A 105 -23.68 -22.64 0.42
N TYR A 106 -23.68 -21.87 -0.68
CA TYR A 106 -24.74 -21.87 -1.69
C TYR A 106 -24.47 -22.77 -2.90
N HIS A 107 -23.32 -23.46 -2.96
CA HIS A 107 -22.97 -24.43 -4.02
C HIS A 107 -23.25 -23.95 -5.46
N LEU A 108 -22.95 -22.67 -5.75
CA LEU A 108 -23.23 -22.07 -7.07
C LEU A 108 -22.42 -22.79 -8.17
N PRO A 109 -23.07 -23.36 -9.20
CA PRO A 109 -22.37 -24.06 -10.28
C PRO A 109 -21.63 -23.07 -11.19
N TRP A 110 -20.52 -23.51 -11.79
CA TRP A 110 -19.71 -22.82 -12.80
C TRP A 110 -19.13 -21.43 -12.47
N PHE A 111 -19.51 -20.77 -11.36
CA PHE A 111 -19.09 -19.40 -11.04
C PHE A 111 -17.58 -19.15 -11.17
N ARG A 112 -16.74 -20.00 -10.56
CA ARG A 112 -15.27 -19.86 -10.64
C ARG A 112 -14.77 -19.91 -12.08
N THR A 113 -15.26 -20.87 -12.88
CA THR A 113 -14.88 -21.03 -14.29
C THR A 113 -15.32 -19.84 -15.12
N LEU A 114 -16.52 -19.31 -14.87
CA LEU A 114 -17.05 -18.13 -15.53
C LEU A 114 -16.22 -16.87 -15.20
N SER A 115 -15.80 -16.69 -13.95
CA SER A 115 -14.90 -15.58 -13.58
C SER A 115 -13.53 -15.67 -14.26
N TRP A 116 -12.96 -16.87 -14.39
CA TRP A 116 -11.73 -17.10 -15.17
C TRP A 116 -11.93 -16.88 -16.68
N TYR A 117 -13.11 -17.21 -17.22
CA TYR A 117 -13.45 -16.92 -18.61
C TYR A 117 -13.51 -15.41 -18.89
N PHE A 118 -14.18 -14.64 -18.03
CA PHE A 118 -14.20 -13.18 -18.16
C PHE A 118 -12.83 -12.55 -17.93
N LEU A 119 -11.99 -13.10 -17.04
CA LEU A 119 -10.58 -12.69 -16.94
C LEU A 119 -9.86 -12.85 -18.27
N LEU A 120 -9.93 -14.03 -18.89
CA LEU A 120 -9.29 -14.30 -20.19
C LEU A 120 -9.83 -13.35 -21.27
N CYS A 121 -11.15 -13.15 -21.34
CA CYS A 121 -11.79 -12.25 -22.31
C CYS A 121 -11.32 -10.79 -22.17
N VAL A 122 -11.24 -10.27 -20.94
CA VAL A 122 -10.83 -8.87 -20.68
C VAL A 122 -9.32 -8.68 -20.82
N ASN A 123 -8.51 -9.68 -20.41
CA ASN A 123 -7.06 -9.66 -20.66
C ASN A 123 -6.75 -9.72 -22.14
N TYR A 124 -7.48 -10.57 -22.89
CA TYR A 124 -7.36 -10.63 -24.34
C TYR A 124 -7.67 -9.26 -24.97
N PHE A 125 -8.81 -8.64 -24.63
CA PHE A 125 -9.19 -7.33 -25.16
C PHE A 125 -8.13 -6.24 -24.92
N PHE A 126 -7.65 -6.05 -23.69
CA PHE A 126 -6.64 -5.02 -23.41
C PHE A 126 -5.25 -5.39 -23.97
N TYR A 127 -4.70 -6.54 -23.57
CA TYR A 127 -3.32 -6.89 -23.92
C TYR A 127 -3.13 -7.36 -25.36
N GLY A 128 -4.20 -7.79 -26.05
CA GLY A 128 -4.15 -8.15 -27.46
C GLY A 128 -3.89 -6.96 -28.37
N GLU A 129 -4.41 -5.78 -28.01
CA GLU A 129 -4.11 -4.51 -28.67
C GLU A 129 -2.65 -4.10 -28.36
N THR A 130 -2.27 -4.04 -27.07
CA THR A 130 -0.88 -3.75 -26.62
C THR A 130 0.17 -4.64 -27.31
N VAL A 131 -0.06 -5.95 -27.38
CA VAL A 131 0.89 -6.90 -28.00
C VAL A 131 0.91 -6.79 -29.52
N THR A 132 -0.21 -6.42 -30.16
CA THR A 132 -0.24 -6.14 -31.60
C THR A 132 0.62 -4.94 -31.94
N ASP A 133 0.54 -3.86 -31.15
CA ASP A 133 1.22 -2.61 -31.43
C ASP A 133 2.74 -2.70 -31.18
N TYR A 134 3.16 -3.24 -30.02
CA TYR A 134 4.59 -3.34 -29.70
C TYR A 134 5.31 -4.54 -30.35
N PHE A 135 4.60 -5.63 -30.69
CA PHE A 135 5.20 -6.86 -31.25
C PHE A 135 4.65 -7.24 -32.63
N PHE A 136 4.19 -6.25 -33.40
CA PHE A 136 3.63 -6.42 -34.75
C PHE A 136 4.42 -7.42 -35.63
N THR A 137 5.74 -7.27 -35.72
CA THR A 137 6.62 -8.12 -36.56
C THR A 137 6.69 -9.57 -36.11
N LEU A 138 6.49 -9.84 -34.81
CA LEU A 138 6.41 -11.19 -34.25
C LEU A 138 5.01 -11.78 -34.48
N VAL A 139 3.96 -10.99 -34.22
CA VAL A 139 2.55 -11.38 -34.37
C VAL A 139 2.17 -11.69 -35.82
N GLN A 140 2.69 -10.95 -36.80
CA GLN A 140 2.46 -11.22 -38.23
C GLN A 140 3.13 -12.50 -38.74
N ARG A 141 4.15 -13.00 -38.03
CA ARG A 141 4.97 -14.13 -38.47
C ARG A 141 4.27 -15.49 -38.32
N GLU A 142 3.39 -15.60 -37.32
CA GLU A 142 2.63 -16.81 -37.01
C GLU A 142 1.20 -16.71 -37.53
N GLU A 143 0.81 -17.59 -38.46
CA GLU A 143 -0.56 -17.69 -39.01
C GLU A 143 -1.69 -17.54 -37.97
N PRO A 144 -1.71 -18.30 -36.84
CA PRO A 144 -2.80 -18.19 -35.88
C PRO A 144 -2.81 -16.85 -35.13
N LEU A 145 -1.64 -16.29 -34.78
CA LEU A 145 -1.55 -14.99 -34.10
C LEU A 145 -1.96 -13.86 -35.03
N ARG A 146 -1.61 -13.95 -36.32
CA ARG A 146 -2.02 -12.98 -37.34
C ARG A 146 -3.53 -12.94 -37.52
N ILE A 147 -4.21 -14.08 -37.52
CA ILE A 147 -5.69 -14.14 -37.57
C ILE A 147 -6.29 -13.53 -36.29
N LEU A 148 -5.77 -13.93 -35.12
CA LEU A 148 -6.24 -13.47 -33.82
C LEU A 148 -6.14 -11.94 -33.69
N SER A 149 -4.99 -11.37 -34.03
CA SER A 149 -4.74 -9.92 -34.05
C SER A 149 -5.58 -9.19 -35.11
N LYS A 150 -5.64 -9.70 -36.35
CA LYS A 150 -6.39 -9.05 -37.45
C LYS A 150 -7.89 -8.89 -37.15
N TYR A 151 -8.49 -9.84 -36.45
CA TYR A 151 -9.91 -9.81 -36.07
C TYR A 151 -10.12 -9.49 -34.58
N HIS A 152 -9.12 -8.92 -33.92
CA HIS A 152 -9.03 -8.75 -32.46
C HIS A 152 -10.31 -8.22 -31.80
N ARG A 153 -10.83 -7.07 -32.29
CA ARG A 153 -12.02 -6.42 -31.73
C ARG A 153 -13.31 -7.24 -31.93
N PHE A 154 -13.45 -7.94 -33.06
CA PHE A 154 -14.58 -8.83 -33.33
C PHE A 154 -14.53 -10.10 -32.46
N ILE A 155 -13.36 -10.72 -32.33
CA ILE A 155 -13.15 -11.89 -31.47
C ILE A 155 -13.41 -11.53 -30.00
N SER A 156 -12.94 -10.36 -29.54
CA SER A 156 -13.20 -9.87 -28.18
C SER A 156 -14.70 -9.68 -27.91
N PHE A 157 -15.44 -9.08 -28.85
CA PHE A 157 -16.89 -8.94 -28.75
C PHE A 157 -17.61 -10.31 -28.72
N ALA A 158 -17.22 -11.24 -29.59
CA ALA A 158 -17.80 -12.58 -29.65
C ALA A 158 -17.53 -13.42 -28.38
N LEU A 159 -16.32 -13.31 -27.81
CA LEU A 159 -15.98 -13.92 -26.52
C LEU A 159 -16.83 -13.34 -25.39
N TYR A 160 -16.93 -12.00 -25.29
CA TYR A 160 -17.72 -11.36 -24.24
C TYR A 160 -19.21 -11.74 -24.33
N LEU A 161 -19.79 -11.74 -25.54
CA LEU A 161 -21.16 -12.16 -25.78
C LEU A 161 -21.39 -13.64 -25.44
N THR A 162 -20.43 -14.52 -25.77
CA THR A 162 -20.46 -15.93 -25.39
C THR A 162 -20.43 -16.12 -23.87
N GLY A 163 -19.56 -15.38 -23.17
CA GLY A 163 -19.50 -15.37 -21.70
C GLY A 163 -20.80 -14.86 -21.06
N PHE A 164 -21.44 -13.85 -21.64
CA PHE A 164 -22.74 -13.36 -21.19
C PHE A 164 -23.85 -14.41 -21.39
N CYS A 165 -23.89 -15.08 -22.55
CA CYS A 165 -24.81 -16.19 -22.79
C CYS A 165 -24.57 -17.36 -21.82
N MET A 166 -23.30 -17.72 -21.55
CA MET A 166 -22.95 -18.73 -20.54
C MET A 166 -23.40 -18.33 -19.13
N PHE A 167 -23.27 -17.05 -18.76
CA PHE A 167 -23.80 -16.54 -17.49
C PHE A 167 -25.32 -16.73 -17.42
N VAL A 168 -26.07 -16.27 -18.43
CA VAL A 168 -27.54 -16.38 -18.47
C VAL A 168 -28.00 -17.84 -18.41
N LEU A 169 -27.32 -18.75 -19.11
CA LEU A 169 -27.59 -20.20 -19.06
C LEU A 169 -27.23 -20.84 -17.70
N SER A 170 -26.31 -20.24 -16.94
CA SER A 170 -25.94 -20.70 -15.58
C SER A 170 -26.92 -20.27 -14.48
N LEU A 171 -27.96 -19.47 -14.80
CA LEU A 171 -28.85 -18.89 -13.80
C LEU A 171 -29.77 -19.93 -13.13
N VAL A 172 -29.62 -20.12 -11.83
CA VAL A 172 -30.36 -21.10 -11.01
C VAL A 172 -31.50 -20.41 -10.26
N LYS A 173 -32.72 -20.93 -10.45
CA LYS A 173 -33.92 -20.56 -9.67
C LYS A 173 -33.60 -20.57 -8.17
N LYS A 174 -34.18 -19.65 -7.40
CA LYS A 174 -33.88 -19.36 -5.97
C LYS A 174 -32.62 -18.52 -5.69
N HIS A 175 -31.60 -18.52 -6.56
CA HIS A 175 -30.30 -17.86 -6.27
C HIS A 175 -29.93 -16.68 -7.18
N TYR A 176 -30.85 -16.24 -8.07
CA TYR A 176 -30.62 -15.14 -9.03
C TYR A 176 -29.95 -13.88 -8.45
N ARG A 177 -30.45 -13.32 -7.33
CA ARG A 177 -29.88 -12.10 -6.72
C ARG A 177 -28.40 -12.27 -6.37
N LEU A 178 -28.00 -13.45 -5.89
CA LEU A 178 -26.63 -13.77 -5.56
C LEU A 178 -25.77 -13.95 -6.82
N GLN A 179 -26.29 -14.61 -7.85
CA GLN A 179 -25.58 -14.75 -9.13
C GLN A 179 -25.34 -13.40 -9.81
N PHE A 180 -26.32 -12.47 -9.79
CA PHE A 180 -26.14 -11.11 -10.30
C PHE A 180 -25.16 -10.29 -9.46
N TYR A 181 -25.19 -10.40 -8.12
CA TYR A 181 -24.18 -9.78 -7.26
C TYR A 181 -22.77 -10.28 -7.59
N MET A 182 -22.59 -11.60 -7.74
CA MET A 182 -21.31 -12.24 -8.09
C MET A 182 -20.82 -11.91 -9.52
N PHE A 183 -21.74 -11.74 -10.46
CA PHE A 183 -21.44 -11.27 -11.82
C PHE A 183 -20.95 -9.82 -11.81
N GLY A 184 -21.66 -8.93 -11.10
CA GLY A 184 -21.23 -7.54 -10.89
C GLY A 184 -19.88 -7.46 -10.15
N TRP A 185 -19.71 -8.26 -9.10
CA TRP A 185 -18.45 -8.40 -8.35
C TRP A 185 -17.27 -8.75 -9.26
N THR A 186 -17.46 -9.74 -10.15
CA THR A 186 -16.45 -10.14 -11.13
C THR A 186 -16.12 -8.99 -12.08
N HIS A 187 -17.12 -8.27 -12.60
CA HIS A 187 -16.89 -7.17 -13.55
C HIS A 187 -16.24 -5.94 -12.89
N VAL A 188 -16.62 -5.57 -11.67
CA VAL A 188 -15.96 -4.50 -10.90
C VAL A 188 -14.52 -4.89 -10.56
N THR A 189 -14.28 -6.15 -10.18
CA THR A 189 -12.93 -6.68 -9.94
C THR A 189 -12.08 -6.60 -11.21
N LEU A 190 -12.61 -7.00 -12.37
CA LEU A 190 -11.90 -6.91 -13.64
C LEU A 190 -11.62 -5.48 -14.08
N LEU A 191 -12.59 -4.58 -13.91
CA LEU A 191 -12.43 -3.16 -14.23
C LEU A 191 -11.29 -2.53 -13.41
N ILE A 192 -11.26 -2.78 -12.10
CA ILE A 192 -10.19 -2.26 -11.23
C ILE A 192 -8.85 -2.94 -11.55
N ILE A 193 -8.80 -4.27 -11.55
CA ILE A 193 -7.52 -5.01 -11.61
C ILE A 193 -6.88 -5.01 -12.99
N VAL A 194 -7.65 -5.16 -14.08
CA VAL A 194 -7.08 -5.28 -15.43
C VAL A 194 -6.81 -3.90 -16.05
N THR A 195 -7.65 -2.90 -15.79
CA THR A 195 -7.41 -1.55 -16.32
C THR A 195 -6.17 -0.92 -15.68
N GLN A 196 -5.98 -1.07 -14.36
CA GLN A 196 -4.78 -0.54 -13.70
C GLN A 196 -3.50 -1.24 -14.20
N SER A 197 -3.52 -2.56 -14.40
CA SER A 197 -2.34 -3.30 -14.89
C SER A 197 -2.07 -3.05 -16.38
N HIS A 198 -3.10 -2.75 -17.18
CA HIS A 198 -2.93 -2.30 -18.56
C HIS A 198 -2.24 -0.93 -18.62
N LEU A 199 -2.70 0.05 -17.84
CA LEU A 199 -2.10 1.39 -17.77
C LEU A 199 -0.65 1.36 -17.25
N ILE A 200 -0.36 0.52 -16.25
CA ILE A 200 1.01 0.30 -15.75
C ILE A 200 1.93 -0.26 -16.86
N ILE A 201 1.42 -1.17 -17.70
CA ILE A 201 2.19 -1.74 -18.82
C ILE A 201 2.34 -0.76 -19.98
N HIS A 202 1.36 0.10 -20.26
CA HIS A 202 1.50 1.19 -21.23
C HIS A 202 2.62 2.16 -20.82
N ASN A 203 2.59 2.64 -19.57
CA ASN A 203 3.62 3.52 -19.02
C ASN A 203 5.01 2.87 -19.00
N LEU A 204 5.09 1.55 -18.75
CA LEU A 204 6.34 0.78 -18.80
C LEU A 204 6.97 0.79 -20.20
N PHE A 205 6.16 0.66 -21.26
CA PHE A 205 6.63 0.68 -22.65
C PHE A 205 6.87 2.09 -23.21
N GLU A 206 6.15 3.12 -22.74
CA GLU A 206 6.49 4.53 -23.00
C GLU A 206 7.84 4.91 -22.37
N GLY A 207 8.15 4.38 -21.19
CA GLY A 207 9.48 4.48 -20.60
C GLY A 207 9.56 3.89 -19.21
N MET A 208 10.53 2.99 -18.99
CA MET A 208 10.71 2.28 -17.71
C MET A 208 10.83 3.21 -16.49
N ILE A 209 11.25 4.47 -16.66
CA ILE A 209 11.29 5.48 -15.60
C ILE A 209 9.90 5.72 -14.96
N TRP A 210 8.82 5.71 -15.74
CA TRP A 210 7.44 5.91 -15.27
C TRP A 210 6.92 4.71 -14.46
N PHE A 211 7.50 3.53 -14.66
CA PHE A 211 7.26 2.35 -13.83
C PHE A 211 8.14 2.34 -12.56
N ILE A 212 9.43 2.65 -12.73
CA ILE A 212 10.43 2.57 -11.65
C ILE A 212 10.22 3.64 -10.58
N VAL A 213 9.92 4.89 -10.95
CA VAL A 213 9.82 6.00 -9.99
C VAL A 213 8.70 5.80 -8.96
N PRO A 214 7.43 5.50 -9.33
CA PRO A 214 6.36 5.28 -8.36
C PRO A 214 6.67 4.12 -7.39
N ILE A 215 7.21 3.00 -7.90
CA ILE A 215 7.54 1.84 -7.06
C ILE A 215 8.73 2.14 -6.14
N SER A 216 9.75 2.85 -6.63
CA SER A 216 10.87 3.33 -5.80
C SER A 216 10.39 4.26 -4.69
N CYS A 217 9.44 5.16 -4.98
CA CYS A 217 8.84 6.04 -3.98
C CYS A 217 8.08 5.25 -2.90
N VAL A 218 7.35 4.18 -3.26
CA VAL A 218 6.67 3.31 -2.28
C VAL A 218 7.68 2.57 -1.41
N ILE A 219 8.73 1.99 -2.00
CA ILE A 219 9.80 1.29 -1.27
C ILE A 219 10.52 2.26 -0.32
N CYS A 220 10.96 3.42 -0.80
CA CYS A 220 11.61 4.44 0.02
C CYS A 220 10.70 4.97 1.13
N ASN A 221 9.40 5.14 0.88
CA ASN A 221 8.45 5.57 1.91
C ASN A 221 8.32 4.54 3.04
N ASP A 222 8.20 3.24 2.72
CA ASP A 222 8.11 2.18 3.74
C ASP A 222 9.40 2.07 4.56
N ILE A 223 10.56 2.13 3.89
CA ILE A 223 11.89 2.13 4.54
C ILE A 223 12.04 3.33 5.47
N MET A 224 11.70 4.54 5.00
CA MET A 224 11.83 5.76 5.82
C MET A 224 10.84 5.76 6.97
N ALA A 225 9.58 5.35 6.76
CA ALA A 225 8.61 5.18 7.83
C ALA A 225 9.11 4.19 8.90
N TYR A 226 9.77 3.10 8.50
CA TYR A 226 10.41 2.17 9.43
C TYR A 226 11.62 2.78 10.15
N MET A 227 12.54 3.44 9.44
CA MET A 227 13.73 4.06 10.03
C MET A 227 13.38 5.17 11.02
N PHE A 228 12.52 6.12 10.63
CA PHE A 228 12.02 7.16 11.53
C PHE A 228 11.15 6.58 12.64
N GLY A 229 10.38 5.52 12.39
CA GLY A 229 9.65 4.79 13.44
C GLY A 229 10.57 4.15 14.50
N PHE A 230 11.70 3.58 14.09
CA PHE A 230 12.65 2.93 15.01
C PHE A 230 13.50 3.94 15.80
N PHE A 231 14.05 4.96 15.13
CA PHE A 231 14.93 5.95 15.77
C PHE A 231 14.17 7.10 16.46
N PHE A 232 13.07 7.57 15.85
CA PHE A 232 12.34 8.77 16.26
C PHE A 232 10.89 8.51 16.70
N GLY A 233 10.42 7.26 16.77
CA GLY A 233 9.05 6.89 17.17
C GLY A 233 8.65 7.23 18.62
N ARG A 234 9.53 7.90 19.38
CA ARG A 234 9.25 8.50 20.71
C ARG A 234 9.27 10.03 20.71
N THR A 235 9.45 10.67 19.56
CA THR A 235 9.51 12.13 19.39
C THR A 235 8.58 12.59 18.27
N PRO A 236 7.69 13.58 18.50
CA PRO A 236 6.77 14.03 17.46
C PRO A 236 7.51 14.70 16.30
N LEU A 237 7.20 14.30 15.05
CA LEU A 237 7.88 14.78 13.83
C LEU A 237 7.90 16.31 13.69
N ILE A 238 6.91 17.00 14.25
CA ILE A 238 6.82 18.47 14.30
C ILE A 238 8.07 19.11 14.92
N LYS A 239 8.68 18.46 15.93
CA LYS A 239 9.92 18.94 16.55
C LYS A 239 11.15 18.74 15.67
N LEU A 240 11.15 17.72 14.80
CA LEU A 240 12.24 17.44 13.87
C LEU A 240 12.24 18.43 12.69
N SER A 241 11.07 18.72 12.10
CA SER A 241 10.98 19.67 10.98
C SER A 241 11.37 21.11 11.40
N TYR A 242 11.00 21.53 12.61
CA TYR A 242 11.45 22.81 13.17
C TYR A 242 12.97 22.89 13.34
N VAL A 243 13.62 21.82 13.78
CA VAL A 243 15.09 21.77 13.91
C VAL A 243 15.78 21.80 12.55
N MET A 244 15.28 21.06 11.55
CA MET A 244 15.89 21.04 10.21
C MET A 244 15.80 22.40 9.49
N ALA A 245 14.70 23.15 9.68
CA ALA A 245 14.55 24.50 9.16
C ALA A 245 15.56 25.53 9.74
N GLY A 246 16.26 25.20 10.83
CA GLY A 246 17.32 26.04 11.40
C GLY A 246 18.70 25.89 10.75
N TYR A 247 18.91 24.91 9.86
CA TYR A 247 20.21 24.62 9.25
C TYR A 247 20.30 25.15 7.81
N ARG A 248 21.20 26.13 7.58
CA ARG A 248 21.38 26.79 6.28
C ARG A 248 21.55 25.83 5.10
N CYS A 249 22.28 24.72 5.26
CA CYS A 249 22.51 23.74 4.18
C CYS A 249 21.26 22.96 3.71
N PHE A 250 20.13 23.06 4.41
CA PHE A 250 18.84 22.51 3.97
C PHE A 250 17.86 23.58 3.44
N VAL A 251 18.21 24.86 3.58
CA VAL A 251 17.34 26.01 3.31
C VAL A 251 17.85 26.85 2.14
N CYS A 252 19.17 27.01 2.02
CA CYS A 252 19.80 27.76 0.95
C CYS A 252 20.05 26.91 -0.30
N PRO A 253 19.94 27.51 -1.51
CA PRO A 253 20.46 26.89 -2.73
C PRO A 253 21.97 26.70 -2.62
N VAL A 254 22.49 25.69 -3.33
CA VAL A 254 23.94 25.46 -3.45
C VAL A 254 24.45 26.31 -4.62
N GLU A 255 25.26 27.31 -4.33
CA GLU A 255 25.89 28.16 -5.33
C GLU A 255 27.39 27.82 -5.46
N PHE A 256 27.92 27.88 -6.68
CA PHE A 256 29.34 27.63 -6.93
C PHE A 256 30.10 28.95 -6.96
N ASN A 257 30.97 29.15 -5.97
CA ASN A 257 31.78 30.35 -5.86
C ASN A 257 33.09 30.18 -6.64
N SER A 258 33.19 30.89 -7.77
CA SER A 258 34.33 30.87 -8.68
C SER A 258 35.64 31.36 -8.04
N ASP A 259 35.58 32.26 -7.06
CA ASP A 259 36.76 32.89 -6.45
C ASP A 259 37.42 31.97 -5.40
N SER A 260 36.64 31.11 -4.74
CA SER A 260 37.12 30.08 -3.81
C SER A 260 37.16 28.67 -4.42
N ASN A 261 36.69 28.52 -5.67
CA ASN A 261 36.57 27.25 -6.40
C ASN A 261 35.78 26.18 -5.59
N SER A 262 34.77 26.61 -4.84
CA SER A 262 34.05 25.79 -3.85
C SER A 262 32.53 26.01 -3.88
N PHE A 263 31.78 25.03 -3.38
CA PHE A 263 30.33 25.12 -3.25
C PHE A 263 29.95 25.76 -1.91
N THR A 264 29.21 26.86 -1.96
CA THR A 264 28.77 27.64 -0.79
C THR A 264 27.26 27.60 -0.64
N VAL A 265 26.78 27.66 0.61
CA VAL A 265 25.35 27.62 0.98
C VAL A 265 24.96 28.81 1.87
N ASP A 266 25.65 29.94 1.70
CA ASP A 266 25.42 31.18 2.44
C ASP A 266 24.49 32.11 1.65
N CYS A 267 23.19 31.88 1.80
CA CYS A 267 22.13 32.74 1.30
C CYS A 267 21.42 33.49 2.45
N GLU A 268 20.63 34.49 2.08
CA GLU A 268 19.50 34.92 2.92
C GLU A 268 18.29 33.99 2.65
N PRO A 269 17.74 33.30 3.68
CA PRO A 269 16.61 32.40 3.49
C PRO A 269 15.40 33.09 2.84
N SER A 270 14.85 32.47 1.79
CA SER A 270 13.62 32.96 1.17
C SER A 270 12.44 32.93 2.15
N GLU A 271 11.42 33.77 1.91
CA GLU A 271 10.28 33.98 2.82
C GLU A 271 9.62 32.66 3.29
N LEU A 272 9.63 31.63 2.44
CA LEU A 272 9.10 30.28 2.73
C LEU A 272 9.77 29.59 3.93
N PHE A 273 10.99 30.02 4.28
CA PHE A 273 11.82 29.52 5.38
C PHE A 273 12.18 30.61 6.41
N GLN A 274 11.44 31.72 6.44
CA GLN A 274 11.48 32.67 7.55
C GLN A 274 10.36 32.37 8.57
N LEU A 275 10.50 32.83 9.82
CA LEU A 275 9.41 32.74 10.80
C LEU A 275 8.32 33.75 10.42
N GLN A 276 7.09 33.28 10.19
CA GLN A 276 5.93 34.15 9.97
C GLN A 276 4.89 33.95 11.07
N ASP A 277 4.29 35.05 11.53
CA ASP A 277 3.17 35.04 12.47
C ASP A 277 1.86 34.76 11.71
N TYR A 278 1.26 33.59 11.95
CA TYR A 278 -0.05 33.24 11.43
C TYR A 278 -1.13 33.46 12.49
N SER A 279 -2.16 34.23 12.18
CA SER A 279 -3.36 34.31 13.00
C SER A 279 -4.17 33.02 12.91
N LEU A 280 -4.61 32.49 14.05
CA LEU A 280 -5.42 31.28 14.09
C LEU A 280 -6.89 31.60 13.78
N PRO A 281 -7.64 30.70 13.11
CA PRO A 281 -9.09 30.81 13.02
C PRO A 281 -9.71 30.75 14.43
N ALA A 282 -10.78 31.52 14.68
CA ALA A 282 -11.43 31.61 16.00
C ALA A 282 -11.85 30.25 16.61
N ALA A 283 -12.12 29.24 15.77
CA ALA A 283 -12.42 27.87 16.18
C ALA A 283 -11.20 27.09 16.74
N LEU A 284 -9.98 27.50 16.42
CA LEU A 284 -8.72 26.98 16.99
C LEU A 284 -8.21 27.86 18.13
N GLU A 285 -8.40 29.19 18.04
CA GLU A 285 -8.09 30.13 19.12
C GLU A 285 -8.85 29.76 20.41
N SER A 286 -10.16 29.48 20.29
CA SER A 286 -11.00 29.02 21.41
C SER A 286 -10.67 27.62 21.95
N LEU A 287 -9.88 26.82 21.22
CA LEU A 287 -9.44 25.48 21.63
C LEU A 287 -8.02 25.47 22.24
N THR A 288 -7.16 26.40 21.81
CA THR A 288 -5.73 26.45 22.17
C THR A 288 -5.34 27.62 23.06
N GLY A 289 -6.17 28.67 23.11
CA GLY A 289 -5.88 29.91 23.85
C GLY A 289 -4.81 30.80 23.20
N TRP A 290 -4.36 30.50 21.98
CA TRP A 290 -3.34 31.25 21.25
C TRP A 290 -3.97 31.99 20.06
N ALA A 291 -3.73 33.29 19.93
CA ALA A 291 -4.23 34.10 18.81
C ALA A 291 -3.30 34.05 17.58
N THR A 292 -1.98 33.93 17.80
CA THR A 292 -0.96 33.81 16.76
C THR A 292 -0.03 32.63 16.98
N VAL A 293 0.43 32.03 15.89
CA VAL A 293 1.42 30.94 15.86
C VAL A 293 2.57 31.31 14.94
N ARG A 294 3.79 31.28 15.49
CA ARG A 294 5.02 31.43 14.70
C ARG A 294 5.42 30.09 14.12
N MET A 295 5.38 29.98 12.80
CA MET A 295 5.79 28.78 12.07
C MET A 295 6.37 29.14 10.71
N TYR A 296 7.06 28.19 10.08
CA TYR A 296 7.63 28.38 8.74
C TYR A 296 6.57 28.07 7.66
N PRO A 297 6.39 28.90 6.61
CA PRO A 297 5.45 28.61 5.53
C PRO A 297 5.69 27.25 4.83
N PHE A 298 6.95 26.79 4.79
CA PHE A 298 7.32 25.45 4.33
C PHE A 298 6.64 24.32 5.14
N GLN A 299 6.39 24.50 6.44
CA GLN A 299 5.74 23.47 7.27
C GLN A 299 4.29 23.21 6.83
N ILE A 300 3.57 24.22 6.32
CA ILE A 300 2.21 24.06 5.78
C ILE A 300 2.23 23.16 4.52
N HIS A 301 3.19 23.41 3.62
CA HIS A 301 3.39 22.61 2.41
C HIS A 301 3.87 21.19 2.72
N SER A 302 4.76 21.05 3.70
CA SER A 302 5.21 19.75 4.23
C SER A 302 4.05 18.95 4.84
N ILE A 303 3.14 19.61 5.58
CA ILE A 303 1.91 18.99 6.09
C ILE A 303 1.03 18.51 4.92
N ALA A 304 0.82 19.30 3.87
CA ALA A 304 0.01 18.89 2.72
C ALA A 304 0.60 17.67 1.97
N LEU A 305 1.91 17.68 1.70
CA LEU A 305 2.59 16.59 1.00
C LEU A 305 2.70 15.31 1.84
N SER A 306 3.03 15.44 3.13
CA SER A 306 3.07 14.30 4.05
C SER A 306 1.68 13.75 4.36
N ALA A 307 0.64 14.60 4.41
CA ALA A 307 -0.74 14.16 4.48
C ALA A 307 -1.13 13.37 3.21
N PHE A 308 -0.79 13.84 2.00
CA PHE A 308 -1.08 13.09 0.77
C PHE A 308 -0.43 11.69 0.79
N ALA A 309 0.87 11.59 1.10
CA ALA A 309 1.57 10.30 1.19
C ALA A 309 1.01 9.39 2.31
N SER A 310 0.75 9.96 3.50
CA SER A 310 0.19 9.28 4.68
C SER A 310 -1.32 9.03 4.59
N ILE A 311 -1.99 9.55 3.57
CA ILE A 311 -3.38 9.19 3.22
C ILE A 311 -3.33 8.07 2.18
N VAL A 312 -2.71 8.27 1.01
CA VAL A 312 -2.81 7.32 -0.10
C VAL A 312 -2.29 5.92 0.24
N GLY A 313 -1.11 5.82 0.88
CA GLY A 313 -0.55 4.52 1.29
C GLY A 313 -1.44 3.78 2.30
N PRO A 314 -1.72 4.38 3.48
CA PRO A 314 -2.62 3.79 4.46
C PRO A 314 -4.05 3.57 3.97
N PHE A 315 -4.61 4.40 3.08
CA PHE A 315 -5.95 4.16 2.53
C PHE A 315 -5.98 2.94 1.60
N GLY A 316 -4.91 2.64 0.86
CA GLY A 316 -4.77 1.35 0.16
C GLY A 316 -4.78 0.17 1.14
N GLY A 317 -4.02 0.27 2.23
CA GLY A 317 -3.99 -0.72 3.30
C GLY A 317 -5.34 -0.87 4.04
N PHE A 318 -6.03 0.23 4.32
CA PHE A 318 -7.36 0.24 4.95
C PHE A 318 -8.45 -0.25 4.00
N PHE A 319 -8.35 -0.01 2.70
CA PHE A 319 -9.25 -0.60 1.70
C PHE A 319 -9.08 -2.12 1.68
N ALA A 320 -7.86 -2.63 1.55
CA ALA A 320 -7.59 -4.08 1.57
C ALA A 320 -7.95 -4.74 2.93
N SER A 321 -7.71 -4.07 4.05
CA SER A 321 -8.07 -4.53 5.40
C SER A 321 -9.58 -4.49 5.64
N GLY A 322 -10.25 -3.42 5.23
CA GLY A 322 -11.71 -3.26 5.29
C GLY A 322 -12.44 -4.27 4.41
N PHE A 323 -11.90 -4.55 3.23
CA PHE A 323 -12.35 -5.60 2.31
C PHE A 323 -12.26 -6.99 2.95
N LYS A 324 -11.09 -7.38 3.50
CA LYS A 324 -10.95 -8.67 4.21
C LYS A 324 -11.87 -8.76 5.44
N ARG A 325 -12.02 -7.68 6.20
CA ARG A 325 -12.95 -7.59 7.35
C ARG A 325 -14.42 -7.70 6.95
N ALA A 326 -14.84 -7.08 5.85
CA ALA A 326 -16.21 -7.18 5.33
C ALA A 326 -16.58 -8.63 4.98
N PHE A 327 -15.60 -9.41 4.51
CA PHE A 327 -15.73 -10.83 4.20
C PHE A 327 -15.40 -11.78 5.36
N LYS A 328 -15.06 -11.24 6.55
CA LYS A 328 -14.68 -11.99 7.77
C LYS A 328 -13.49 -12.94 7.59
N ILE A 329 -12.61 -12.65 6.63
CA ILE A 329 -11.36 -13.38 6.41
C ILE A 329 -10.27 -12.71 7.24
N LYS A 330 -9.45 -13.51 7.94
CA LYS A 330 -8.30 -13.05 8.72
C LYS A 330 -7.09 -12.79 7.81
#